data_AF-A0AAD6Q6X2-F1
#
_entry.id   AF-A0AAD6Q6X2-F1
#
_cell.length_a   1.000
_cell.length_b   1.000
_cell.length_c   1.000
_cell.angle_alpha   90.00
_cell.angle_beta   90.00
_cell.angle_gamma   90.00
#
_symmetry.space_group_name_H-M   'P 1'
#
loop_
_entity.id
_entity.type
_entity.pdbx_description
1 polymer ?
#
loop_
_entity_poly.entity_id
_entity_poly.type
_entity_poly.pdbx_seq_one_letter_code
_entity_poly.pdbx_strand_id
1 'polypeptide(L)'
;MVGTYFLIFAGCSSVAVNLNFEKVVTLPGISIVWGLAVMVLVYSLGHISGAHFNPAVTLAFATCKRFPWKQVPAYILCQVIGSTLAAGTIRLIFQGKQDQFTGTMPAGSDLQSFVVEFIITFYLMFIISGVATDNRAIGELAGLAVGSTVLLNVMFAGPISGASMNPARSLGPAMVSREYRGIWIYVVSPILGAQAGAWVYNLIRYTDKPLREITKSASFLKSKGRF
;
A
#
# COMPACT_ATOMS: atom_id res chain seq x y z
N MET A 1 7.36 2.21 -11.49
CA MET A 1 7.17 1.05 -12.39
C MET A 1 7.95 -0.16 -11.89
N VAL A 2 9.29 -0.14 -11.94
CA VAL A 2 10.15 -1.29 -11.58
C VAL A 2 9.89 -1.81 -10.15
N GLY A 3 9.79 -0.93 -9.15
CA GLY A 3 9.49 -1.37 -7.79
C GLY A 3 8.13 -2.07 -7.65
N THR A 4 7.06 -1.53 -8.28
CA THR A 4 5.77 -2.22 -8.29
C THR A 4 5.84 -3.54 -9.06
N TYR A 5 6.57 -3.59 -10.17
CA TYR A 5 6.79 -4.86 -10.89
C TYR A 5 7.38 -5.93 -9.96
N PHE A 6 8.50 -5.65 -9.28
CA PHE A 6 9.13 -6.64 -8.41
C PHE A 6 8.29 -6.98 -7.18
N LEU A 7 7.58 -6.00 -6.61
CA LEU A 7 6.66 -6.24 -5.49
C LEU A 7 5.56 -7.24 -5.88
N ILE A 8 4.89 -6.98 -7.00
CA ILE A 8 3.81 -7.84 -7.49
C ILE A 8 4.35 -9.18 -7.97
N PHE A 9 5.50 -9.18 -8.65
CA PHE A 9 6.16 -10.39 -9.09
C PHE A 9 6.45 -11.32 -7.91
N ALA A 10 7.14 -10.84 -6.86
CA ALA A 10 7.48 -11.65 -5.70
C ALA A 10 6.23 -12.11 -4.93
N GLY A 11 5.35 -11.17 -4.60
CA GLY A 11 4.14 -11.44 -3.82
C GLY A 11 3.18 -12.42 -4.51
N CYS A 12 2.80 -12.14 -5.76
CA CYS A 12 1.91 -13.03 -6.51
C CYS A 12 2.60 -14.35 -6.92
N SER A 13 3.93 -14.37 -7.14
CA SER A 13 4.63 -15.65 -7.36
C SER A 13 4.58 -16.54 -6.13
N SER A 14 4.66 -15.99 -4.91
CA SER A 14 4.52 -16.82 -3.70
C SER A 14 3.14 -17.50 -3.63
N VAL A 15 2.09 -16.79 -4.06
CA VAL A 15 0.74 -17.34 -4.19
C VAL A 15 0.68 -18.39 -5.29
N ALA A 16 1.24 -18.11 -6.47
CA ALA A 16 1.30 -19.08 -7.58
C ALA A 16 2.04 -20.37 -7.17
N VAL A 17 3.19 -20.26 -6.52
CA VAL A 17 3.97 -21.40 -6.02
C VAL A 17 3.15 -22.19 -5.00
N ASN A 18 2.51 -21.51 -4.05
CA ASN A 18 1.66 -22.17 -3.06
C ASN A 18 0.52 -22.97 -3.72
N LEU A 19 -0.08 -22.43 -4.77
CA LEU A 19 -1.20 -23.05 -5.46
C LEU A 19 -0.77 -24.21 -6.38
N ASN A 20 0.43 -24.14 -6.98
CA ASN A 20 0.92 -25.15 -7.91
C ASN A 20 1.74 -26.28 -7.25
N PHE A 21 2.30 -26.04 -6.06
CA PHE A 21 3.18 -26.99 -5.37
C PHE A 21 2.64 -27.34 -3.98
N GLU A 22 1.46 -27.98 -3.94
CA GLU A 22 0.87 -28.61 -2.74
C GLU A 22 0.85 -27.73 -1.47
N LYS A 23 0.63 -26.43 -1.63
CA LYS A 23 0.61 -25.45 -0.52
C LYS A 23 1.90 -25.37 0.30
N VAL A 24 3.05 -25.61 -0.34
CA VAL A 24 4.37 -25.60 0.31
C VAL A 24 4.72 -24.27 1.01
N VAL A 25 4.22 -23.14 0.50
CA VAL A 25 4.56 -21.81 1.05
C VAL A 25 3.73 -21.49 2.30
N THR A 26 2.46 -21.91 2.32
CA THR A 26 1.45 -21.58 3.33
C THR A 26 1.21 -20.08 3.53
N LEU A 27 0.22 -19.70 4.35
CA LEU A 27 -0.09 -18.29 4.63
C LEU A 27 1.07 -17.54 5.30
N PRO A 28 1.76 -18.08 6.33
CA PRO A 28 2.94 -17.44 6.89
C PRO A 28 4.04 -17.15 5.86
N GLY A 29 4.34 -18.10 4.96
CA GLY A 29 5.36 -17.89 3.93
C GLY A 29 4.96 -16.81 2.93
N ILE A 30 3.70 -16.78 2.49
CA ILE A 30 3.17 -15.72 1.60
C ILE A 30 3.29 -14.36 2.30
N SER A 31 2.94 -14.28 3.58
CA SER A 31 3.03 -13.05 4.39
C SER A 31 4.47 -12.55 4.49
N ILE A 32 5.42 -13.45 4.75
CA ILE A 32 6.86 -13.14 4.80
C ILE A 32 7.34 -12.61 3.45
N VAL A 33 6.98 -13.24 2.34
CA VAL A 33 7.40 -12.77 1.00
C VAL A 33 6.88 -11.36 0.71
N TRP A 34 5.61 -11.07 0.99
CA TRP A 34 5.06 -9.72 0.80
C TRP A 34 5.79 -8.67 1.64
N GLY A 35 6.01 -8.94 2.92
CA GLY A 35 6.69 -8.00 3.81
C GLY A 35 8.16 -7.78 3.46
N LEU A 36 8.92 -8.85 3.22
CA LEU A 36 10.33 -8.76 2.85
C LEU A 36 10.52 -8.08 1.49
N ALA A 37 9.64 -8.35 0.51
CA ALA A 37 9.68 -7.67 -0.78
C ALA A 37 9.50 -6.15 -0.60
N VAL A 38 8.52 -5.72 0.20
CA VAL A 38 8.33 -4.30 0.51
C VAL A 38 9.55 -3.71 1.21
N MET A 39 10.07 -4.39 2.24
CA MET A 39 11.25 -3.94 2.99
C MET A 39 12.46 -3.70 2.07
N VAL A 40 12.83 -4.70 1.28
CA VAL A 40 13.99 -4.63 0.38
C VAL A 40 13.81 -3.54 -0.67
N LEU A 41 12.60 -3.42 -1.25
CA LEU A 41 12.32 -2.41 -2.28
C LEU A 41 12.28 -1.00 -1.70
N VAL A 42 11.80 -0.81 -0.48
CA VAL A 42 11.85 0.50 0.21
C VAL A 42 13.29 0.92 0.46
N TYR A 43 14.15 0.02 0.97
CA TYR A 43 15.56 0.35 1.16
C TYR A 43 16.30 0.61 -0.16
N SER A 44 15.96 -0.13 -1.22
CA SER A 44 16.64 -0.01 -2.51
C SER A 44 16.17 1.18 -3.34
N LEU A 45 14.89 1.54 -3.30
CA LEU A 45 14.28 2.51 -4.23
C LEU A 45 13.63 3.71 -3.52
N GLY A 46 13.59 3.72 -2.19
CA GLY A 46 12.99 4.78 -1.39
C GLY A 46 13.66 6.14 -1.62
N HIS A 47 14.98 6.17 -1.60
CA HIS A 47 15.77 7.38 -1.83
C HIS A 47 15.69 7.91 -3.28
N ILE A 48 15.28 7.08 -4.24
CA ILE A 48 15.18 7.45 -5.67
C ILE A 48 13.81 8.07 -5.97
N SER A 49 12.72 7.44 -5.49
CA SER A 49 11.36 7.74 -5.95
C SER A 49 10.31 7.89 -4.85
N GLY A 50 10.69 7.73 -3.58
CA GLY A 50 9.76 7.64 -2.44
C GLY A 50 9.15 6.26 -2.24
N ALA A 51 9.38 5.30 -3.15
CA ALA A 51 8.98 3.89 -3.01
C ALA A 51 7.50 3.67 -2.63
N HIS A 52 6.56 4.44 -3.21
CA HIS A 52 5.15 4.29 -2.80
C HIS A 52 4.58 2.93 -3.19
N PHE A 53 4.91 2.45 -4.40
CA PHE A 53 4.46 1.20 -5.05
C PHE A 53 2.94 0.93 -5.08
N ASN A 54 2.15 1.87 -4.55
CA ASN A 54 0.76 1.74 -4.20
C ASN A 54 0.02 3.06 -4.52
N PRO A 55 -1.06 3.02 -5.34
CA PRO A 55 -1.85 4.20 -5.65
C PRO A 55 -2.49 4.85 -4.43
N ALA A 56 -2.93 4.07 -3.43
CA ALA A 56 -3.53 4.59 -2.20
C ALA A 56 -2.51 5.38 -1.37
N VAL A 57 -1.29 4.88 -1.23
CA VAL A 57 -0.17 5.58 -0.56
C VAL A 57 0.21 6.85 -1.33
N THR A 58 0.25 6.77 -2.66
CA THR A 58 0.59 7.93 -3.52
C THR A 58 -0.43 9.06 -3.35
N LEU A 59 -1.72 8.73 -3.33
CA LEU A 59 -2.80 9.69 -3.07
C LEU A 59 -2.70 10.26 -1.65
N ALA A 60 -2.49 9.42 -0.63
CA ALA A 60 -2.36 9.86 0.75
C ALA A 60 -1.19 10.84 0.96
N PHE A 61 -0.04 10.60 0.34
CA PHE A 61 1.06 11.58 0.36
C PHE A 61 0.70 12.89 -0.35
N ALA A 62 -0.05 12.83 -1.45
CA ALA A 62 -0.50 14.03 -2.16
C ALA A 62 -1.49 14.87 -1.33
N THR A 63 -2.45 14.23 -0.64
CA THR A 63 -3.38 14.95 0.27
C THR A 63 -2.64 15.61 1.44
N CYS A 64 -1.53 15.01 1.88
CA CYS A 64 -0.68 15.55 2.94
C CYS A 64 0.38 16.55 2.43
N LYS A 65 0.32 16.97 1.16
CA LYS A 65 1.28 17.88 0.50
C LYS A 65 2.74 17.37 0.53
N ARG A 66 2.92 16.05 0.62
CA ARG A 66 4.23 15.37 0.57
C ARG A 66 4.60 14.87 -0.83
N PHE A 67 3.63 14.85 -1.75
CA PHE A 67 3.85 14.48 -3.15
C PHE A 67 3.10 15.43 -4.10
N PRO A 68 3.70 15.94 -5.18
CA PRO A 68 3.03 16.90 -6.07
C PRO A 68 1.84 16.29 -6.81
N TRP A 69 0.66 16.90 -6.68
CA TRP A 69 -0.57 16.45 -7.37
C TRP A 69 -0.41 16.27 -8.88
N LYS A 70 0.40 17.11 -9.54
CA LYS A 70 0.69 17.01 -10.98
C LYS A 70 1.38 15.69 -11.37
N GLN A 71 2.14 15.07 -10.46
CA GLN A 71 2.85 13.83 -10.72
C GLN A 71 2.02 12.58 -10.40
N VAL A 72 0.94 12.72 -9.61
CA VAL A 72 0.11 11.60 -9.16
C VAL A 72 -0.40 10.73 -10.31
N PRO A 73 -0.98 11.26 -11.40
CA PRO A 73 -1.50 10.42 -12.48
C PRO A 73 -0.43 9.55 -13.13
N ALA A 74 0.73 10.13 -13.46
CA ALA A 74 1.83 9.41 -14.07
C ALA A 74 2.43 8.36 -13.13
N TYR A 75 2.52 8.67 -11.83
CA TYR A 75 3.05 7.76 -10.83
C TYR A 75 2.14 6.54 -10.61
N ILE A 76 0.82 6.76 -10.53
CA ILE A 76 -0.20 5.70 -10.44
C ILE A 76 -0.19 4.84 -11.71
N LEU A 77 -0.14 5.47 -12.89
CA LEU A 77 -0.08 4.75 -14.16
C LEU A 77 1.16 3.83 -14.21
N CYS A 78 2.32 4.33 -13.80
CA CYS A 78 3.54 3.55 -13.69
C CYS A 78 3.41 2.35 -12.73
N GLN A 79 2.66 2.49 -11.64
CA GLN A 79 2.41 1.40 -10.68
C GLN A 79 1.50 0.33 -11.30
N VAL A 80 0.41 0.75 -11.93
CA VAL A 80 -0.55 -0.16 -12.58
C VAL A 80 0.10 -0.90 -13.75
N ILE A 81 0.88 -0.22 -14.60
CA ILE A 81 1.65 -0.86 -15.68
C ILE A 81 2.63 -1.88 -15.11
N GLY A 82 3.42 -1.49 -14.09
CA GLY A 82 4.37 -2.41 -13.45
C GLY A 82 3.71 -3.65 -12.88
N SER A 83 2.56 -3.49 -12.21
CA SER A 83 1.76 -4.60 -11.69
C SER A 83 1.24 -5.52 -12.79
N THR A 84 0.72 -4.95 -13.88
CA THR A 84 0.18 -5.69 -15.03
C THR A 84 1.27 -6.50 -15.73
N LEU A 85 2.45 -5.90 -15.94
CA LEU A 85 3.60 -6.59 -16.52
C LEU A 85 4.05 -7.76 -15.64
N ALA A 86 4.11 -7.57 -14.31
CA ALA A 86 4.47 -8.63 -13.38
C ALA A 86 3.48 -9.79 -13.41
N ALA A 87 2.17 -9.50 -13.42
CA ALA A 87 1.13 -10.51 -13.54
C ALA A 87 1.22 -11.27 -14.88
N GLY A 88 1.52 -10.56 -15.98
CA GLY A 88 1.78 -11.17 -17.29
C GLY A 88 2.98 -12.11 -17.26
N THR A 89 4.09 -11.70 -16.64
CA THR A 89 5.29 -12.54 -16.47
C THR A 89 4.97 -13.80 -15.66
N ILE A 90 4.23 -13.68 -14.55
CA ILE A 90 3.82 -14.84 -13.74
C ILE A 90 2.99 -15.81 -14.59
N ARG A 91 2.02 -15.31 -15.37
CA ARG A 91 1.21 -16.16 -16.25
C ARG A 91 2.05 -16.91 -17.28
N LEU A 92 3.13 -16.30 -17.78
CA LEU A 92 4.06 -16.95 -18.70
C LEU A 92 4.95 -18.01 -18.04
N ILE A 93 5.29 -17.85 -16.76
CA ILE A 93 6.15 -18.79 -16.02
C ILE A 93 5.37 -20.03 -15.56
N PHE A 94 4.16 -19.84 -15.04
CA PHE A 94 3.36 -20.91 -14.44
C PHE A 94 2.34 -21.53 -15.42
N GLN A 95 2.68 -21.64 -16.71
CA GLN A 95 1.80 -22.22 -17.73
C GLN A 95 1.39 -23.67 -17.36
N GLY A 96 0.09 -23.97 -17.31
CA GLY A 96 -0.39 -25.29 -16.91
C GLY A 96 -1.86 -25.38 -16.52
N LYS A 97 -2.21 -26.45 -15.79
CA LYS A 97 -3.59 -26.98 -15.59
C LYS A 97 -4.58 -26.11 -14.83
N GLN A 98 -4.24 -24.89 -14.41
CA GLN A 98 -5.18 -23.94 -13.84
C GLN A 98 -4.64 -22.51 -14.09
N ASP A 99 -5.37 -21.67 -14.82
CA ASP A 99 -5.11 -20.22 -14.96
C ASP A 99 -5.43 -19.56 -13.61
N GLN A 100 -4.61 -19.83 -12.59
CA GLN A 100 -4.93 -19.49 -11.20
C GLN A 100 -4.76 -18.00 -10.96
N PHE A 101 -5.85 -17.39 -10.50
CA PHE A 101 -5.85 -16.00 -10.13
C PHE A 101 -5.03 -15.76 -8.86
N THR A 102 -3.91 -15.04 -8.98
CA THR A 102 -3.03 -14.66 -7.86
C THR A 102 -3.33 -13.26 -7.28
N GLY A 103 -4.43 -12.64 -7.74
CA GLY A 103 -4.87 -11.34 -7.27
C GLY A 103 -5.56 -11.39 -5.90
N THR A 104 -6.37 -10.38 -5.60
CA THR A 104 -7.21 -10.36 -4.38
C THR A 104 -8.66 -10.58 -4.72
N MET A 105 -9.35 -11.32 -3.85
CA MET A 105 -10.75 -11.60 -4.01
C MET A 105 -11.41 -11.76 -2.63
N PRO A 106 -12.65 -11.28 -2.42
CA PRO A 106 -13.36 -11.46 -1.17
C PRO A 106 -13.54 -12.94 -0.88
N ALA A 107 -13.18 -13.40 0.33
CA ALA A 107 -13.48 -14.76 0.78
C ALA A 107 -14.88 -14.86 1.38
N GLY A 108 -15.32 -13.78 2.05
CA GLY A 108 -16.65 -13.63 2.64
C GLY A 108 -17.48 -12.53 1.96
N SER A 109 -18.22 -11.76 2.77
CA SER A 109 -19.04 -10.67 2.24
C SER A 109 -18.21 -9.47 1.79
N ASP A 110 -18.76 -8.70 0.85
CA ASP A 110 -18.16 -7.45 0.38
C ASP A 110 -17.93 -6.47 1.53
N LEU A 111 -18.88 -6.35 2.46
CA LEU A 111 -18.75 -5.49 3.64
C LEU A 111 -17.59 -5.92 4.54
N GLN A 112 -17.45 -7.22 4.80
CA GLN A 112 -16.36 -7.75 5.61
C GLN A 112 -15.00 -7.43 4.98
N SER A 113 -14.86 -7.70 3.68
CA SER A 113 -13.64 -7.40 2.94
C SER A 113 -13.34 -5.91 2.89
N PHE A 114 -14.38 -5.07 2.70
CA PHE A 114 -14.25 -3.62 2.71
C PHE A 114 -13.72 -3.09 4.04
N VAL A 115 -14.30 -3.52 5.17
CA VAL A 115 -13.87 -3.08 6.50
C VAL A 115 -12.45 -3.52 6.78
N VAL A 116 -12.11 -4.77 6.47
CA VAL A 116 -10.75 -5.29 6.67
C VAL A 116 -9.74 -4.54 5.83
N GLU A 117 -9.98 -4.35 4.53
CA GLU A 117 -9.09 -3.58 3.63
C GLU A 117 -8.90 -2.14 4.12
N PHE A 118 -9.93 -1.52 4.67
CA PHE A 118 -9.86 -0.17 5.20
C PHE A 118 -8.88 -0.12 6.38
N ILE A 119 -9.07 -1.02 7.35
CA ILE A 119 -8.29 -1.08 8.58
C ILE A 119 -6.82 -1.40 8.29
N ILE A 120 -6.54 -2.41 7.46
CA ILE A 120 -5.14 -2.79 7.17
C ILE A 120 -4.42 -1.71 6.36
N THR A 121 -5.12 -1.00 5.47
CA THR A 121 -4.50 0.09 4.71
C THR A 121 -4.32 1.34 5.57
N PHE A 122 -5.27 1.63 6.47
CA PHE A 122 -5.10 2.64 7.51
C PHE A 122 -3.86 2.37 8.33
N TYR A 123 -3.71 1.14 8.81
CA TYR A 123 -2.58 0.76 9.65
C TYR A 123 -1.25 0.88 8.90
N LEU A 124 -1.20 0.38 7.66
CA LEU A 124 -0.04 0.54 6.78
C LEU A 124 0.34 2.02 6.59
N MET A 125 -0.62 2.87 6.22
CA MET A 125 -0.33 4.27 5.93
C MET A 125 -0.02 5.09 7.19
N PHE A 126 -0.59 4.72 8.34
CA PHE A 126 -0.23 5.31 9.62
C PHE A 126 1.25 5.05 9.95
N ILE A 127 1.71 3.81 9.80
CA ILE A 127 3.12 3.45 10.02
C ILE A 127 4.03 4.13 8.99
N ILE A 128 3.67 4.14 7.71
CA ILE A 128 4.42 4.86 6.66
C ILE A 128 4.56 6.35 7.03
N SER A 129 3.47 6.99 7.46
CA SER A 129 3.50 8.40 7.86
C SER A 129 4.43 8.63 9.05
N GLY A 130 4.44 7.69 10.00
CA GLY A 130 5.36 7.62 11.12
C GLY A 130 6.82 7.64 10.73
N VAL A 131 7.24 6.65 9.97
CA VAL A 131 8.66 6.41 9.72
C VAL A 131 9.22 7.23 8.54
N ALA A 132 8.36 7.69 7.63
CA ALA A 132 8.79 8.40 6.43
C ALA A 132 8.61 9.93 6.50
N THR A 133 7.82 10.47 7.43
CA THR A 133 7.49 11.91 7.44
C THR A 133 7.79 12.64 8.74
N ASP A 134 8.16 11.93 9.81
CA ASP A 134 8.53 12.50 11.10
C ASP A 134 10.04 12.37 11.32
N ASN A 135 10.71 13.51 11.48
CA ASN A 135 12.17 13.58 11.66
C ASN A 135 12.63 12.99 13.00
N ARG A 136 11.69 12.70 13.93
CA ARG A 136 11.98 12.02 15.20
C ARG A 136 12.10 10.51 15.05
N ALA A 137 11.57 9.95 13.96
CA ALA A 137 11.69 8.54 13.67
C ALA A 137 13.10 8.19 13.16
N ILE A 138 13.57 6.99 13.48
CA ILE A 138 14.82 6.45 12.92
C ILE A 138 14.55 6.07 11.47
N GLY A 139 14.80 6.99 10.53
CA GLY A 139 14.49 6.82 9.11
C GLY A 139 15.17 5.59 8.48
N GLU A 140 16.32 5.17 9.00
CA GLU A 140 17.03 3.95 8.59
C GLU A 140 16.21 2.67 8.82
N LEU A 141 15.25 2.67 9.75
CA LEU A 141 14.37 1.52 10.03
C LEU A 141 13.05 1.58 9.25
N ALA A 142 12.85 2.57 8.38
CA ALA A 142 11.59 2.77 7.68
C ALA A 142 11.20 1.55 6.82
N GLY A 143 12.15 0.96 6.09
CA GLY A 143 11.89 -0.24 5.28
C GLY A 143 11.46 -1.42 6.14
N LEU A 144 12.12 -1.66 7.27
CA LEU A 144 11.79 -2.73 8.21
C LEU A 144 10.39 -2.53 8.79
N ALA A 145 10.07 -1.32 9.23
CA ALA A 145 8.76 -1.01 9.81
C ALA A 145 7.63 -1.23 8.78
N VAL A 146 7.76 -0.65 7.58
CA VAL A 146 6.74 -0.75 6.53
C VAL A 146 6.59 -2.20 6.05
N GLY A 147 7.70 -2.91 5.82
CA GLY A 147 7.66 -4.32 5.42
C GLY A 147 7.05 -5.22 6.49
N SER A 148 7.39 -5.02 7.77
CA SER A 148 6.81 -5.78 8.88
C SER A 148 5.30 -5.54 9.02
N THR A 149 4.83 -4.30 8.79
CA THR A 149 3.40 -4.00 8.79
C THR A 149 2.66 -4.74 7.66
N VAL A 150 3.25 -4.78 6.46
CA VAL A 150 2.65 -5.54 5.35
C VAL A 150 2.59 -7.04 5.67
N LEU A 151 3.68 -7.63 6.18
CA LEU A 151 3.70 -9.03 6.63
C LEU A 151 2.57 -9.30 7.63
N LEU A 152 2.51 -8.52 8.70
CA LEU A 152 1.55 -8.68 9.77
C LEU A 152 0.11 -8.57 9.25
N ASN A 153 -0.16 -7.59 8.39
CA ASN A 153 -1.47 -7.41 7.78
C ASN A 153 -1.88 -8.60 6.91
N VAL A 154 -0.97 -9.12 6.08
CA VAL A 154 -1.25 -10.30 5.25
C VAL A 154 -1.53 -11.53 6.12
N MET A 155 -0.83 -11.68 7.25
CA MET A 155 -0.96 -12.84 8.12
C MET A 155 -2.38 -13.04 8.68
N PHE A 156 -3.08 -11.96 9.05
CA PHE A 156 -4.44 -12.07 9.60
C PHE A 156 -5.53 -11.72 8.58
N ALA A 157 -5.29 -10.79 7.65
CA ALA A 157 -6.31 -10.35 6.69
C ALA A 157 -6.33 -11.18 5.40
N GLY A 158 -5.25 -11.91 5.11
CA GLY A 158 -5.11 -12.75 3.92
C GLY A 158 -6.29 -13.70 3.71
N PRO A 159 -6.70 -14.49 4.72
CA PRO A 159 -7.86 -15.39 4.60
C PRO A 159 -9.22 -14.71 4.43
N ILE A 160 -9.32 -13.40 4.69
CA ILE A 160 -10.60 -12.66 4.68
C ILE A 160 -10.79 -11.93 3.35
N SER A 161 -9.78 -11.15 2.93
CA SER A 161 -9.85 -10.28 1.74
C SER A 161 -8.74 -10.53 0.72
N GLY A 162 -7.77 -11.41 1.01
CA GLY A 162 -6.53 -11.52 0.25
C GLY A 162 -5.50 -10.43 0.56
N ALA A 163 -5.78 -9.56 1.54
CA ALA A 163 -4.93 -8.48 2.05
C ALA A 163 -4.29 -7.64 0.94
N SER A 164 -5.09 -6.86 0.23
CA SER A 164 -4.62 -6.05 -0.88
C SER A 164 -3.77 -4.89 -0.42
N MET A 165 -4.36 -4.01 0.40
CA MET A 165 -3.85 -2.69 0.77
C MET A 165 -3.52 -1.74 -0.40
N ASN A 166 -3.59 -2.21 -1.65
CA ASN A 166 -2.93 -1.59 -2.79
C ASN A 166 -3.75 -1.81 -4.07
N PRO A 167 -4.38 -0.74 -4.61
CA PRO A 167 -5.15 -0.85 -5.85
C PRO A 167 -4.35 -1.43 -7.03
N ALA A 168 -3.05 -1.12 -7.16
CA ALA A 168 -2.24 -1.70 -8.24
C ALA A 168 -2.04 -3.21 -8.06
N ARG A 169 -1.90 -3.69 -6.82
CA ARG A 169 -1.76 -5.12 -6.48
C ARG A 169 -2.99 -5.94 -6.83
N SER A 170 -4.16 -5.31 -6.86
CA SER A 170 -5.41 -5.96 -7.28
C SER A 170 -5.67 -5.80 -8.78
N LEU A 171 -5.47 -4.60 -9.33
CA LEU A 171 -5.80 -4.28 -10.72
C LEU A 171 -4.92 -5.02 -11.74
N GLY A 172 -3.60 -5.13 -11.51
CA GLY A 172 -2.70 -5.79 -12.47
C GLY A 172 -3.06 -7.26 -12.74
N PRO A 173 -3.12 -8.12 -11.70
CA PRO A 173 -3.57 -9.49 -11.84
C PRO A 173 -5.00 -9.62 -12.40
N ALA A 174 -5.92 -8.71 -12.01
CA ALA A 174 -7.30 -8.69 -12.50
C ALA A 174 -7.37 -8.47 -14.02
N MET A 175 -6.61 -7.51 -14.55
CA MET A 175 -6.57 -7.24 -15.99
C MET A 175 -6.01 -8.42 -16.79
N VAL A 176 -4.96 -9.06 -16.29
CA VAL A 176 -4.33 -10.20 -16.97
C VAL A 176 -5.23 -11.44 -16.96
N SER A 177 -5.90 -11.70 -15.84
CA SER A 177 -6.73 -12.91 -15.64
C SER A 177 -8.20 -12.69 -16.02
N ARG A 178 -8.59 -11.46 -16.36
CA ARG A 178 -9.99 -11.03 -16.62
C ARG A 178 -10.95 -11.30 -15.46
N GLU A 179 -10.44 -11.18 -14.24
CA GLU A 179 -11.19 -11.43 -13.00
C GLU A 179 -11.35 -10.13 -12.20
N TYR A 180 -12.58 -9.66 -12.07
CA TYR A 180 -12.91 -8.35 -11.50
C TYR A 180 -13.86 -8.41 -10.29
N ARG A 181 -14.16 -9.61 -9.77
CA ARG A 181 -15.04 -9.78 -8.62
C ARG A 181 -14.54 -9.01 -7.41
N GLY A 182 -15.36 -8.10 -6.89
CA GLY A 182 -15.02 -7.26 -5.74
C GLY A 182 -13.92 -6.22 -5.99
N ILE A 183 -13.51 -5.97 -7.25
CA ILE A 183 -12.37 -5.08 -7.55
C ILE A 183 -12.55 -3.66 -6.99
N TRP A 184 -13.80 -3.17 -6.95
CA TRP A 184 -14.15 -1.86 -6.41
C TRP A 184 -13.74 -1.71 -4.95
N ILE A 185 -13.81 -2.80 -4.16
CA ILE A 185 -13.41 -2.81 -2.74
C ILE A 185 -11.92 -2.48 -2.64
N TYR A 186 -11.09 -3.13 -3.45
CA TYR A 186 -9.65 -2.98 -3.44
C TYR A 186 -9.15 -1.68 -4.07
N VAL A 187 -10.04 -0.90 -4.69
CA VAL A 187 -9.75 0.47 -5.13
C VAL A 187 -10.21 1.45 -4.05
N VAL A 188 -11.48 1.41 -3.67
CA VAL A 188 -12.10 2.41 -2.79
C VAL A 188 -11.60 2.27 -1.35
N SER A 189 -11.65 1.07 -0.79
CA SER A 189 -11.35 0.85 0.62
C SER A 189 -9.89 1.18 0.97
N PRO A 190 -8.87 0.70 0.21
CA PRO A 190 -7.49 1.12 0.45
C PRO A 190 -7.26 2.63 0.33
N ILE A 191 -7.89 3.31 -0.64
CA ILE A 191 -7.75 4.76 -0.79
C ILE A 191 -8.30 5.50 0.43
N LEU A 192 -9.47 5.10 0.94
CA LEU A 192 -10.06 5.69 2.14
C LEU A 192 -9.22 5.39 3.39
N GLY A 193 -8.78 4.13 3.55
CA GLY A 193 -7.93 3.71 4.67
C GLY A 193 -6.61 4.48 4.70
N ALA A 194 -5.92 4.59 3.56
CA ALA A 194 -4.65 5.31 3.47
C ALA A 194 -4.80 6.80 3.82
N GLN A 195 -5.83 7.47 3.28
CA GLN A 195 -6.09 8.88 3.61
C GLN A 195 -6.36 9.07 5.10
N ALA A 196 -7.22 8.24 5.68
CA ALA A 196 -7.52 8.30 7.11
C ALA A 196 -6.26 8.04 7.96
N GLY A 197 -5.44 7.05 7.61
CA GLY A 197 -4.19 6.74 8.32
C GLY A 197 -3.20 7.89 8.30
N ALA A 198 -3.01 8.51 7.13
CA ALA A 198 -2.11 9.65 6.99
C ALA A 198 -2.62 10.89 7.74
N TRP A 199 -3.93 11.17 7.69
CA TRP A 199 -4.52 12.31 8.40
C TRP A 199 -4.49 12.14 9.91
N VAL A 200 -4.83 10.96 10.43
CA VAL A 200 -4.76 10.68 11.87
C VAL A 200 -3.34 10.81 12.38
N TYR A 201 -2.34 10.26 11.66
CA TYR A 201 -0.94 10.44 12.04
C TYR A 201 -0.54 11.92 12.07
N ASN A 202 -0.93 12.67 11.03
CA ASN A 202 -0.66 14.10 10.95
C ASN A 202 -1.30 14.88 12.10
N LEU A 203 -2.54 14.55 12.50
CA LEU A 203 -3.21 15.21 13.63
C LEU A 203 -2.44 14.96 14.94
N ILE A 204 -2.02 13.73 15.20
CA ILE A 204 -1.31 13.37 16.43
C ILE A 204 0.05 14.06 16.51
N ARG A 205 0.84 14.05 15.43
CA ARG A 205 2.19 14.65 15.43
C ARG A 205 2.20 16.17 15.63
N TYR A 206 1.11 16.89 15.33
CA TYR A 206 1.04 18.35 15.51
C TYR A 206 0.94 18.77 16.98
N THR A 207 0.63 17.85 17.88
CA THR A 207 0.42 18.12 19.32
C THR A 207 1.71 18.54 20.04
N ASP A 208 2.89 18.29 19.47
CA ASP A 208 4.18 18.63 20.08
C ASP A 208 4.70 20.04 19.76
N LYS A 209 3.99 20.83 18.94
CA LYS A 209 4.31 22.25 18.80
C LYS A 209 3.79 23.00 20.02
N PRO A 210 4.62 23.78 20.74
CA PRO A 210 4.16 24.51 21.91
C PRO A 210 2.98 25.42 21.52
N LEU A 211 1.91 25.43 22.34
CA LEU A 211 0.66 26.18 22.12
C LEU A 211 0.89 27.62 21.63
N ARG A 212 2.01 28.25 22.05
CA ARG A 212 2.46 29.58 21.60
C ARG A 212 2.63 29.72 20.07
N GLU A 213 3.04 28.68 19.35
CA GLU A 213 3.17 28.74 17.88
C GLU A 213 1.81 28.67 17.18
N ILE A 214 0.86 27.94 17.76
CA ILE A 214 -0.51 27.83 17.27
C ILE A 214 -1.23 29.18 17.44
N THR A 215 -1.05 29.85 18.59
CA THR A 215 -1.66 31.17 18.86
C THR A 215 -1.06 32.28 17.99
N LYS A 216 0.23 32.18 17.62
CA LYS A 216 0.88 33.15 16.72
C LYS A 216 0.29 33.14 15.30
N SER A 217 -0.07 31.99 14.74
CA SER A 217 -0.74 31.94 13.43
C SER A 217 -2.14 32.53 13.48
N ALA A 218 -2.88 32.31 14.57
CA ALA A 218 -4.20 32.90 14.77
C ALA A 218 -4.15 34.42 14.99
N SER A 219 -3.13 34.94 15.68
CA SER A 219 -2.96 36.39 15.89
C SER A 219 -2.53 37.12 14.60
N PHE A 220 -1.71 36.48 13.76
CA PHE A 220 -1.29 37.04 12.47
C PHE A 220 -2.47 37.20 11.51
N LEU A 221 -3.43 36.27 11.53
CA LEU A 221 -4.68 36.38 10.77
C LEU A 221 -5.60 37.48 11.32
N LYS A 222 -5.65 37.65 12.65
CA LYS A 222 -6.43 38.71 13.30
C LYS A 222 -5.85 40.12 13.04
N SER A 223 -4.54 40.22 12.83
CA SER A 223 -3.85 41.47 12.48
C SER A 223 -4.04 41.89 11.01
N LYS A 224 -4.26 40.94 10.10
CA LYS A 224 -4.47 41.23 8.66
C LYS A 224 -5.91 41.58 8.29
N GLY A 225 -6.87 41.41 9.21
CA GLY A 225 -8.27 41.81 9.02
C GLY A 225 -8.61 43.24 9.47
N ARG A 226 -7.60 44.06 9.75
CA ARG A 226 -7.75 45.48 10.13
C ARG A 226 -6.96 46.37 9.18
N PHE A 227 -7.37 46.43 7.91
CA PHE A 227 -7.10 47.52 6.99
C PHE A 227 -8.26 47.61 6.00
#